data_AF-A0A1M7QB65-F1
#
_entry.id   AF-A0A1M7QB65-F1
#
_cell.length_a   1.000
_cell.length_b   1.000
_cell.length_c   1.000
_cell.angle_alpha   90.00
_cell.angle_beta   90.00
_cell.angle_gamma   90.00
#
_symmetry.space_group_name_H-M   'P 1'
#
loop_
_entity.id
_entity.type
_entity.pdbx_description
1 polymer ?
#
loop_
_entity_poly.entity_id
_entity_poly.type
_entity_poly.pdbx_seq_one_letter_code
_entity_poly.pdbx_strand_id
1 'polypeptide(L)'
;MQKNELISKVSELIIDSDVAILKMTPNNKSEKITLKLWRKFIENQSATLILIERNFLAEALTVHRLSIEHLFNIFAIKKDKGYLDCFLSSAESGLSKAIKTLNADFEKTPPQIDKERISALSDQAKDIGSKEIKELGYSIYNASQKSEISHLYNNLYRVISISHAHSTYLSLISEIKEEEIIITLENMRDFLQMILLLQDCPQTP
;
A
#
# COMPACT_ATOMS: atom_id res chain seq x y z
N MET A 1 -0.79 -27.06 -4.49
CA MET A 1 -0.94 -26.92 -3.03
C MET A 1 -2.43 -26.74 -2.76
N GLN A 2 -3.02 -27.43 -1.76
CA GLN A 2 -4.45 -27.23 -1.47
C GLN A 2 -4.66 -25.84 -0.83
N LYS A 3 -5.78 -25.16 -1.07
CA LYS A 3 -6.07 -23.80 -0.56
C LYS A 3 -5.81 -23.63 0.94
N ASN A 4 -6.18 -24.62 1.75
CA ASN A 4 -5.96 -24.60 3.20
C ASN A 4 -4.47 -24.63 3.58
N GLU A 5 -3.67 -25.39 2.84
CA GLU A 5 -2.22 -25.44 3.03
C GLU A 5 -1.55 -24.10 2.66
N LEU A 6 -2.05 -23.43 1.60
CA LEU A 6 -1.67 -22.06 1.25
C LEU A 6 -1.99 -21.06 2.37
N ILE A 7 -3.19 -21.12 2.93
CA ILE A 7 -3.60 -20.25 4.04
C ILE A 7 -2.67 -20.42 5.24
N SER A 8 -2.40 -21.65 5.66
CA SER A 8 -1.48 -21.93 6.76
C SER A 8 -0.07 -21.41 6.45
N LYS A 9 0.43 -21.64 5.24
CA LYS A 9 1.77 -21.17 4.85
C LYS A 9 1.89 -19.66 4.84
N VAL A 10 0.89 -18.95 4.32
CA VAL A 10 0.84 -17.49 4.32
C VAL A 10 0.78 -16.95 5.75
N SER A 11 -0.02 -17.57 6.62
CA SER A 11 -0.13 -17.19 8.04
C SER A 11 1.23 -17.26 8.75
N GLU A 12 1.98 -18.34 8.58
CA GLU A 12 3.35 -18.47 9.10
C GLU A 12 4.28 -17.37 8.58
N LEU A 13 4.28 -17.14 7.25
CA LEU A 13 5.15 -16.17 6.62
C LEU A 13 4.86 -14.72 7.04
N ILE A 14 3.61 -14.39 7.38
CA ILE A 14 3.23 -13.09 7.94
C ILE A 14 3.94 -12.88 9.28
N ILE A 15 3.88 -13.88 10.17
CA ILE A 15 4.50 -13.80 11.50
C ILE A 15 6.02 -13.66 11.37
N ASP A 16 6.63 -14.50 10.52
CA ASP A 16 8.07 -14.46 10.29
C ASP A 16 8.52 -13.12 9.69
N SER A 17 7.75 -12.58 8.74
CA SER A 17 8.04 -11.29 8.10
C SER A 17 7.90 -10.13 9.08
N ASP A 18 6.92 -10.17 9.98
CA ASP A 18 6.74 -9.13 11.01
C ASP A 18 7.91 -9.11 11.98
N VAL A 19 8.29 -10.29 12.48
CA VAL A 19 9.50 -10.46 13.32
C VAL A 19 10.75 -9.97 12.57
N ALA A 20 10.85 -10.24 11.28
CA ALA A 20 11.97 -9.82 10.47
C ALA A 20 12.08 -8.29 10.36
N ILE A 21 10.99 -7.61 10.05
CA ILE A 21 10.93 -6.15 9.92
C ILE A 21 11.14 -5.45 11.27
N LEU A 22 10.67 -6.03 12.38
CA LEU A 22 10.87 -5.46 13.72
C LEU A 22 12.35 -5.40 14.15
N LYS A 23 13.20 -6.30 13.63
CA LYS A 23 14.64 -6.32 13.91
C LYS A 23 15.43 -5.29 13.10
N MET A 24 14.85 -4.73 12.04
CA MET A 24 15.54 -3.78 11.16
C MET A 24 15.58 -2.37 11.78
N THR A 25 16.75 -1.74 11.76
CA THR A 25 16.94 -0.36 12.22
C THR A 25 17.23 0.54 11.01
N PRO A 26 16.41 1.58 10.74
CA PRO A 26 16.67 2.49 9.63
C PRO A 26 17.78 3.48 9.95
N ASN A 27 18.71 3.70 9.01
CA ASN A 27 19.82 4.63 9.15
C ASN A 27 19.55 6.01 8.52
N ASN A 28 18.55 6.09 7.63
CA ASN A 28 18.20 7.32 6.93
C ASN A 28 16.69 7.44 6.69
N LYS A 29 16.26 8.60 6.17
CA LYS A 29 14.83 8.90 5.90
C LYS A 29 14.21 7.92 4.89
N SER A 30 14.96 7.53 3.85
CA SER A 30 14.50 6.60 2.82
C SER A 30 14.21 5.22 3.41
N GLU A 31 15.14 4.69 4.21
CA GLU A 31 14.97 3.42 4.92
C GLU A 31 13.84 3.48 5.93
N LYS A 32 13.71 4.59 6.68
CA LYS A 32 12.61 4.76 7.64
C LYS A 32 11.24 4.71 6.96
N ILE A 33 11.09 5.33 5.79
CA ILE A 33 9.84 5.31 5.02
C ILE A 33 9.62 3.92 4.42
N THR A 34 10.67 3.30 3.87
CA THR A 34 10.62 1.94 3.31
C THR A 34 10.18 0.92 4.35
N LEU A 35 10.73 0.95 5.57
CA LEU A 35 10.31 0.07 6.67
C LEU A 35 8.85 0.30 7.09
N LYS A 36 8.38 1.54 7.09
CA LYS A 36 6.96 1.83 7.34
C LYS A 36 6.05 1.26 6.26
N LEU A 37 6.47 1.33 5.00
CA LEU A 37 5.74 0.72 3.89
C LEU A 37 5.73 -0.81 4.00
N TRP A 38 6.84 -1.43 4.42
CA TRP A 38 6.88 -2.88 4.69
C TRP A 38 5.92 -3.30 5.80
N ARG A 39 5.82 -2.54 6.89
CA ARG A 39 4.83 -2.80 7.95
C ARG A 39 3.41 -2.71 7.41
N LYS A 40 3.09 -1.66 6.65
CA LYS A 40 1.78 -1.52 6.00
C LYS A 40 1.49 -2.65 5.03
N PHE A 41 2.49 -3.10 4.28
CA PHE A 41 2.39 -4.27 3.42
C PHE A 41 2.01 -5.53 4.23
N ILE A 42 2.73 -5.83 5.32
CA ILE A 42 2.46 -7.00 6.16
C ILE A 42 1.07 -6.91 6.83
N GLU A 43 0.70 -5.75 7.36
CA GLU A 43 -0.64 -5.50 7.92
C GLU A 43 -1.74 -5.79 6.89
N ASN A 44 -1.55 -5.36 5.65
CA ASN A 44 -2.50 -5.63 4.57
C ASN A 44 -2.53 -7.13 4.21
N GLN A 45 -1.41 -7.86 4.26
CA GLN A 45 -1.42 -9.32 4.06
C GLN A 45 -2.27 -10.02 5.13
N SER A 46 -2.11 -9.63 6.40
CA SER A 46 -2.93 -10.14 7.51
C SER A 46 -4.42 -9.86 7.30
N ALA A 47 -4.76 -8.63 6.91
CA ALA A 47 -6.14 -8.25 6.64
C ALA A 47 -6.73 -9.03 5.44
N THR A 48 -5.98 -9.16 4.34
CA THR A 48 -6.38 -9.97 3.18
C THR A 48 -6.65 -11.41 3.59
N LEU A 49 -5.77 -12.04 4.39
CA LEU A 49 -5.96 -13.42 4.83
C LEU A 49 -7.25 -13.60 5.65
N ILE A 50 -7.47 -12.73 6.64
CA ILE A 50 -8.68 -12.75 7.49
C ILE A 50 -9.94 -12.58 6.64
N LEU A 51 -9.92 -11.70 5.64
CA LEU A 51 -11.05 -11.47 4.74
C LEU A 51 -11.32 -12.69 3.86
N ILE A 52 -10.28 -13.37 3.36
CA ILE A 52 -10.42 -14.63 2.61
C ILE A 52 -11.06 -15.72 3.49
N GLU A 53 -10.58 -15.90 4.72
CA GLU A 53 -11.11 -16.91 5.66
C GLU A 53 -12.58 -16.65 6.02
N ARG A 54 -12.99 -15.39 6.03
CA ARG A 54 -14.37 -14.97 6.30
C ARG A 54 -15.23 -14.83 5.04
N ASN A 55 -14.72 -15.21 3.88
CA ASN A 55 -15.40 -15.14 2.59
C ASN A 55 -15.76 -13.71 2.12
N PHE A 56 -15.06 -12.69 2.61
CA PHE A 56 -15.14 -11.30 2.12
C PHE A 56 -14.12 -11.10 0.98
N LEU A 57 -14.35 -11.78 -0.14
CA LEU A 57 -13.35 -11.96 -1.19
C LEU A 57 -13.05 -10.66 -1.96
N ALA A 58 -14.07 -9.84 -2.25
CA ALA A 58 -13.87 -8.58 -2.98
C ALA A 58 -13.06 -7.58 -2.15
N GLU A 59 -13.36 -7.50 -0.85
CA GLU A 59 -12.61 -6.71 0.12
C GLU A 59 -11.18 -7.23 0.26
N ALA A 60 -10.99 -8.55 0.30
CA ALA A 60 -9.66 -9.16 0.34
C ALA A 60 -8.79 -8.74 -0.85
N LEU A 61 -9.34 -8.79 -2.07
CA LEU A 61 -8.65 -8.37 -3.29
C LEU A 61 -8.37 -6.87 -3.30
N THR A 62 -9.28 -6.06 -2.77
CA THR A 62 -9.09 -4.61 -2.62
C THR A 62 -7.90 -4.29 -1.71
N VAL A 63 -7.77 -4.99 -0.58
CA VAL A 63 -6.65 -4.83 0.35
C VAL A 63 -5.36 -5.40 -0.23
N HIS A 64 -5.44 -6.53 -0.96
CA HIS A 64 -4.28 -7.10 -1.63
C HIS A 64 -3.71 -6.14 -2.68
N ARG A 65 -4.57 -5.44 -3.43
CA ARG A 65 -4.17 -4.38 -4.36
C ARG A 65 -3.33 -3.29 -3.66
N LEU A 66 -3.76 -2.82 -2.49
CA LEU A 66 -3.00 -1.83 -1.72
C LEU A 66 -1.62 -2.35 -1.31
N SER A 67 -1.51 -3.65 -1.02
CA SER A 67 -0.22 -4.29 -0.77
C SER A 67 0.71 -4.19 -1.99
N ILE A 68 0.20 -4.41 -3.20
CA ILE A 68 0.98 -4.28 -4.43
C ILE A 68 1.43 -2.83 -4.67
N GLU A 69 0.57 -1.84 -4.34
CA GLU A 69 0.95 -0.42 -4.38
C GLU A 69 2.11 -0.10 -3.42
N HIS A 70 2.11 -0.69 -2.22
CA HIS A 70 3.23 -0.56 -1.30
C HIS A 70 4.51 -1.18 -1.87
N LEU A 71 4.44 -2.35 -2.50
CA LEU A 71 5.59 -2.97 -3.17
C LEU A 71 6.18 -2.06 -4.24
N PHE A 72 5.36 -1.52 -5.16
CA PHE A 72 5.86 -0.59 -6.17
C PHE A 72 6.58 0.60 -5.55
N ASN A 73 6.03 1.18 -4.49
CA ASN A 73 6.66 2.30 -3.79
C ASN A 73 7.97 1.92 -3.10
N ILE A 74 8.02 0.79 -2.38
CA ILE A 74 9.21 0.28 -1.72
C ILE A 74 10.36 0.12 -2.73
N PHE A 75 10.10 -0.57 -3.83
CA PHE A 75 11.12 -0.86 -4.83
C PHE A 75 11.52 0.39 -5.61
N ALA A 76 10.58 1.28 -5.95
CA ALA A 76 10.90 2.55 -6.60
C ALA A 76 11.76 3.46 -5.72
N ILE A 77 11.49 3.54 -4.41
CA ILE A 77 12.32 4.28 -3.45
C ILE A 77 13.74 3.72 -3.42
N LYS A 78 13.89 2.39 -3.50
CA LYS A 78 15.22 1.75 -3.44
C LYS A 78 16.01 1.87 -4.73
N LYS A 79 15.34 1.92 -5.89
CA LYS A 79 15.97 1.89 -7.22
C LYS A 79 16.18 3.27 -7.84
N ASP A 80 15.28 4.21 -7.60
CA ASP A 80 15.36 5.57 -8.16
C ASP A 80 15.64 6.59 -7.04
N LYS A 81 16.85 7.19 -7.10
CA LYS A 81 17.35 8.14 -6.09
C LYS A 81 16.46 9.39 -5.92
N GLY A 82 15.72 9.79 -6.95
CA GLY A 82 14.82 10.96 -6.91
C GLY A 82 13.36 10.60 -6.63
N TYR A 83 13.02 9.32 -6.55
CA TYR A 83 11.63 8.89 -6.38
C TYR A 83 11.06 9.23 -5.00
N LEU A 84 11.89 9.20 -3.96
CA LEU A 84 11.43 9.54 -2.61
C LEU A 84 10.83 10.95 -2.54
N ASP A 85 11.46 11.92 -3.19
CA ASP A 85 10.96 13.30 -3.21
C ASP A 85 9.64 13.41 -3.99
N CYS A 86 9.52 12.68 -5.11
CA CYS A 86 8.27 12.56 -5.86
C CYS A 86 7.14 11.98 -5.00
N PHE A 87 7.40 10.85 -4.33
CA PHE A 87 6.46 10.19 -3.44
C PHE A 87 5.97 11.12 -2.33
N LEU A 88 6.89 11.83 -1.67
CA LEU A 88 6.55 12.77 -0.60
C LEU A 88 5.76 13.99 -1.11
N SER A 89 6.19 14.61 -2.21
CA SER A 89 5.53 15.81 -2.76
C SER A 89 4.05 15.57 -3.13
N SER A 90 3.69 14.34 -3.48
CA SER A 90 2.32 13.96 -3.83
C SER A 90 1.38 13.85 -2.64
N ALA A 91 1.90 13.38 -1.51
CA ALA A 91 1.16 13.36 -0.25
C ALA A 91 0.91 14.80 0.20
N GLU A 92 1.89 15.67 -0.01
CA GLU A 92 1.82 17.09 0.36
C GLU A 92 0.80 17.86 -0.50
N SER A 93 0.81 17.69 -1.83
CA SER A 93 -0.15 18.34 -2.73
C SER A 93 -1.58 17.82 -2.54
N GLY A 94 -1.75 16.50 -2.42
CA GLY A 94 -3.04 15.85 -2.25
C GLY A 94 -3.71 16.21 -0.93
N LEU A 95 -2.97 16.19 0.18
CA LEU A 95 -3.47 16.56 1.50
C LEU A 95 -3.83 18.04 1.56
N SER A 96 -3.00 18.93 0.99
CA SER A 96 -3.29 20.36 0.92
C SER A 96 -4.60 20.63 0.16
N LYS A 97 -4.80 19.95 -0.99
CA LYS A 97 -6.03 20.06 -1.77
C LYS A 97 -7.24 19.55 -0.99
N ALA A 98 -7.15 18.38 -0.38
CA ALA A 98 -8.23 17.78 0.39
C ALA A 98 -8.67 18.66 1.56
N ILE A 99 -7.72 19.26 2.29
CA ILE A 99 -8.04 20.14 3.43
C ILE A 99 -8.62 21.47 2.98
N LYS A 100 -8.15 22.05 1.87
CA LYS A 100 -8.79 23.24 1.28
C LYS A 100 -10.25 22.96 0.91
N THR A 101 -10.52 21.81 0.31
CA THR A 101 -11.90 21.39 -0.02
C THR A 101 -12.74 21.18 1.23
N LEU A 102 -12.23 20.46 2.24
CA LEU A 102 -12.94 20.23 3.49
C LEU A 102 -13.28 21.53 4.21
N ASN A 103 -12.33 22.47 4.31
CA ASN A 103 -12.58 23.77 4.94
C ASN A 103 -13.64 24.58 4.19
N ALA A 104 -13.59 24.61 2.86
CA ALA A 104 -14.60 25.30 2.05
C ALA A 104 -15.99 24.67 2.19
N ASP A 105 -16.08 23.35 2.37
CA ASP A 105 -17.35 22.66 2.61
C ASP A 105 -17.86 22.89 4.04
N PHE A 106 -16.98 22.96 5.04
CA PHE A 106 -17.33 23.27 6.43
C PHE A 106 -17.87 24.69 6.61
N GLU A 107 -17.37 25.65 5.83
CA GLU A 107 -17.92 27.00 5.78
C GLU A 107 -19.37 27.01 5.27
N LYS A 108 -19.71 26.11 4.33
CA LYS A 108 -21.08 26.00 3.75
C LYS A 108 -22.01 25.15 4.61
N THR A 109 -21.49 24.11 5.23
CA THR A 109 -22.25 23.17 6.03
C THR A 109 -21.37 22.68 7.18
N PRO A 110 -21.65 23.11 8.43
CA PRO A 110 -20.84 22.72 9.57
C PRO A 110 -20.79 21.19 9.69
N PRO A 111 -19.60 20.59 9.85
CA PRO A 111 -19.49 19.15 9.99
C PRO A 111 -20.18 18.67 11.25
N GLN A 112 -20.81 17.50 11.18
CA GLN A 112 -21.24 16.74 12.36
C GLN A 112 -20.08 15.99 13.03
N ILE A 113 -18.86 16.18 12.53
CA ILE A 113 -17.63 15.56 13.02
C ILE A 113 -16.99 16.47 14.09
N ASP A 114 -16.39 15.83 15.10
CA ASP A 114 -15.62 16.46 16.16
C ASP A 114 -14.59 17.47 15.63
N LYS A 115 -14.64 18.70 16.16
CA LYS A 115 -13.76 19.82 15.82
C LYS A 115 -12.28 19.51 16.12
N GLU A 116 -11.99 18.66 17.11
CA GLU A 116 -10.62 18.28 17.45
C GLU A 116 -9.94 17.47 16.32
N ARG A 117 -10.68 16.55 15.68
CA ARG A 117 -10.17 15.80 14.53
C ARG A 117 -9.86 16.69 13.33
N ILE A 118 -10.69 17.70 13.12
CA ILE A 118 -10.52 18.67 12.02
C ILE A 118 -9.28 19.55 12.29
N SER A 119 -9.08 19.97 13.54
CA SER A 119 -7.87 20.72 13.92
C SER A 119 -6.62 19.88 13.71
N ALA A 120 -6.61 18.62 14.18
CA ALA A 120 -5.46 17.73 14.01
C ALA A 120 -5.08 17.51 12.55
N LEU A 121 -6.06 17.31 11.66
CA LEU A 121 -5.83 17.20 10.22
C LEU A 121 -5.30 18.51 9.61
N SER A 122 -5.88 19.64 10.03
CA SER A 122 -5.47 20.97 9.56
C SER A 122 -4.05 21.31 9.99
N ASP A 123 -3.66 20.95 11.21
CA ASP A 123 -2.32 21.21 11.75
C ASP A 123 -1.26 20.33 11.05
N GLN A 124 -1.60 19.07 10.74
CA GLN A 124 -0.75 18.21 9.89
C GLN A 124 -0.53 18.81 8.49
N ALA A 125 -1.51 19.48 7.91
CA ALA A 125 -1.34 20.18 6.62
C ALA A 125 -0.56 21.48 6.69
N LYS A 126 -0.63 22.22 7.81
CA LYS A 126 0.15 23.46 7.98
C LYS A 126 1.65 23.18 8.03
N ASP A 127 2.06 22.09 8.68
CA ASP A 127 3.47 21.63 8.70
C ASP A 127 4.00 21.30 7.29
N ILE A 128 3.09 20.92 6.40
CA ILE A 128 3.36 20.56 5.00
C ILE A 128 3.34 21.78 4.06
N GLY A 129 2.55 22.82 4.38
CA GLY A 129 2.19 23.91 3.48
C GLY A 129 3.16 25.10 3.35
N SER A 130 4.36 25.06 3.93
CA SER A 130 5.30 26.20 3.92
C SER A 130 6.27 26.24 2.74
N LYS A 131 6.26 25.24 1.85
CA LYS A 131 7.10 25.20 0.65
C LYS A 131 6.24 25.20 -0.62
N GLU A 132 6.71 25.89 -1.65
CA GLU A 132 6.12 25.90 -2.98
C GLU A 132 6.01 24.43 -3.49
N ILE A 133 4.80 23.85 -3.43
CA ILE A 133 4.57 22.44 -3.72
C ILE A 133 4.65 22.26 -5.24
N LYS A 134 5.79 21.79 -5.74
CA LYS A 134 5.91 21.31 -7.12
C LYS A 134 5.26 19.93 -7.20
N GLU A 135 4.20 19.82 -8.00
CA GLU A 135 3.58 18.53 -8.28
C GLU A 135 4.53 17.71 -9.18
N LEU A 136 5.31 16.81 -8.58
CA LEU A 136 6.33 16.03 -9.29
C LEU A 136 5.77 14.77 -9.97
N GLY A 137 4.45 14.71 -10.20
CA GLY A 137 3.80 13.69 -11.03
C GLY A 137 3.78 12.28 -10.47
N TYR A 138 3.56 12.09 -9.16
CA TYR A 138 3.39 10.75 -8.58
C TYR A 138 2.15 10.04 -9.15
N SER A 139 2.30 8.76 -9.46
CA SER A 139 1.20 7.82 -9.69
C SER A 139 1.69 6.40 -9.42
N ILE A 140 0.77 5.46 -9.16
CA ILE A 140 1.12 4.04 -9.04
C ILE A 140 1.73 3.49 -10.32
N TYR A 141 1.33 4.00 -11.49
CA TYR A 141 1.99 3.67 -12.75
C TYR A 141 3.47 4.10 -12.74
N ASN A 142 3.76 5.34 -12.34
CA ASN A 142 5.15 5.81 -12.27
C ASN A 142 5.96 5.06 -11.22
N ALA A 143 5.35 4.71 -10.08
CA ALA A 143 5.93 3.84 -9.07
C ALA A 143 6.34 2.49 -9.71
N SER A 144 5.42 1.86 -10.43
CA SER A 144 5.67 0.55 -11.05
C SER A 144 6.81 0.62 -12.07
N GLN A 145 6.84 1.64 -12.93
CA GLN A 145 7.91 1.81 -13.92
C GLN A 145 9.29 1.98 -13.28
N LYS A 146 9.37 2.58 -12.09
CA LYS A 146 10.63 2.84 -11.37
C LYS A 146 11.07 1.70 -10.44
N SER A 147 10.28 0.64 -10.32
CA SER A 147 10.43 -0.40 -9.29
C SER A 147 11.10 -1.70 -9.77
N GLU A 148 11.52 -1.81 -11.03
CA GLU A 148 11.97 -3.06 -11.69
C GLU A 148 10.94 -4.20 -11.73
N ILE A 149 9.83 -4.09 -11.00
CA ILE A 149 8.69 -5.02 -10.99
C ILE A 149 7.50 -4.50 -11.80
N SER A 150 7.76 -3.67 -12.81
CA SER A 150 6.72 -3.03 -13.66
C SER A 150 5.79 -4.02 -14.35
N HIS A 151 6.26 -5.24 -14.62
CA HIS A 151 5.47 -6.32 -15.22
C HIS A 151 4.25 -6.70 -14.36
N LEU A 152 4.31 -6.55 -13.03
CA LEU A 152 3.17 -6.80 -12.14
C LEU A 152 2.05 -5.76 -12.32
N TYR A 153 2.35 -4.58 -12.90
CA TYR A 153 1.38 -3.52 -13.04
C TYR A 153 0.20 -3.92 -13.92
N ASN A 154 0.47 -4.43 -15.13
CA ASN A 154 -0.60 -4.82 -16.04
C ASN A 154 -1.12 -6.24 -15.77
N ASN A 155 -0.27 -7.13 -15.28
CA ASN A 155 -0.62 -8.55 -15.13
C ASN A 155 -1.38 -8.86 -13.84
N LEU A 156 -1.23 -8.03 -12.81
CA LEU A 156 -1.83 -8.27 -11.50
C LEU A 156 -2.57 -7.02 -10.99
N TYR A 157 -1.85 -5.93 -10.79
CA TYR A 157 -2.41 -4.73 -10.15
C TYR A 157 -3.61 -4.16 -10.91
N ARG A 158 -3.47 -3.94 -12.22
CA ARG A 158 -4.49 -3.28 -13.04
C ARG A 158 -5.76 -4.11 -13.17
N VAL A 159 -5.62 -5.44 -13.25
CA VAL A 159 -6.75 -6.37 -13.29
C VAL A 159 -7.56 -6.23 -12.00
N ILE A 160 -6.91 -6.35 -10.84
CA ILE A 160 -7.58 -6.21 -9.54
C ILE A 160 -8.17 -4.80 -9.38
N SER A 161 -7.45 -3.76 -9.82
CA SER A 161 -7.91 -2.38 -9.69
C SER A 161 -9.14 -2.07 -10.54
N ILE A 162 -9.32 -2.72 -11.69
CA ILE A 162 -10.51 -2.51 -12.52
C ILE A 162 -11.71 -3.22 -11.90
N SER A 163 -11.51 -4.42 -11.35
CA SER A 163 -12.61 -5.26 -10.86
C SER A 163 -13.06 -4.93 -9.43
N HIS A 164 -12.17 -4.41 -8.57
CA HIS A 164 -12.44 -4.32 -7.12
C HIS A 164 -12.11 -2.97 -6.47
N ALA A 165 -11.64 -1.94 -7.19
CA ALA A 165 -11.24 -0.67 -6.55
C ALA A 165 -12.40 0.26 -6.19
N HIS A 166 -13.53 0.14 -6.89
CA HIS A 166 -14.62 1.11 -6.84
C HIS A 166 -15.95 0.38 -6.92
N SER A 167 -16.99 0.98 -6.32
CA SER A 167 -18.38 0.58 -6.55
C SER A 167 -18.74 0.86 -8.01
N THR A 168 -18.50 -0.13 -8.85
CA THR A 168 -18.72 -0.08 -10.29
C THR A 168 -19.68 -1.19 -10.67
N TYR A 169 -20.31 -1.05 -11.83
CA TYR A 169 -21.14 -2.13 -12.34
C TYR A 169 -20.36 -3.45 -12.43
N LEU A 170 -19.09 -3.38 -12.87
CA LEU A 170 -18.21 -4.55 -12.98
C LEU A 170 -18.00 -5.24 -11.63
N SER A 171 -17.77 -4.49 -10.54
CA SER A 171 -17.61 -5.08 -9.21
C SER A 171 -18.87 -5.77 -8.67
N LEU A 172 -20.05 -5.47 -9.22
CA LEU A 172 -21.32 -6.09 -8.84
C LEU A 172 -21.64 -7.36 -9.62
N ILE A 173 -21.17 -7.46 -10.86
CA ILE A 173 -21.47 -8.59 -11.76
C ILE A 173 -20.33 -9.59 -11.89
N SER A 174 -19.13 -9.24 -11.41
CA SER A 174 -17.97 -10.14 -11.48
C SER A 174 -18.03 -11.14 -10.33
N GLU A 175 -18.13 -12.42 -10.66
CA GLU A 175 -17.96 -13.49 -9.69
C GLU A 175 -16.47 -13.75 -9.45
N ILE A 176 -16.05 -13.73 -8.19
CA ILE A 176 -14.67 -14.06 -7.81
C ILE A 176 -14.54 -15.58 -7.75
N LYS A 177 -13.70 -16.13 -8.61
CA LYS A 177 -13.49 -17.57 -8.68
C LYS A 177 -12.45 -18.04 -7.66
N GLU A 178 -12.51 -19.32 -7.30
CA GLU A 178 -11.56 -19.90 -6.34
C GLU A 178 -10.12 -19.82 -6.85
N GLU A 179 -9.90 -19.94 -8.16
CA GLU A 179 -8.57 -19.82 -8.77
C GLU A 179 -7.94 -18.45 -8.54
N GLU A 180 -8.73 -17.37 -8.52
CA GLU A 180 -8.25 -16.01 -8.23
C GLU A 180 -7.78 -15.89 -6.78
N ILE A 181 -8.44 -16.58 -5.86
CA ILE A 181 -8.05 -16.63 -4.45
C ILE A 181 -6.76 -17.45 -4.28
N ILE A 182 -6.62 -18.55 -5.01
CA ILE A 182 -5.39 -19.35 -5.00
C ILE A 182 -4.21 -18.52 -5.51
N ILE A 183 -4.36 -17.84 -6.67
CA ILE A 183 -3.33 -16.95 -7.23
C ILE A 183 -2.99 -15.83 -6.25
N THR A 184 -3.99 -15.26 -5.59
CA THR A 184 -3.77 -14.24 -4.56
C THR A 184 -2.91 -14.79 -3.43
N LEU A 185 -3.27 -15.95 -2.85
CA LEU A 185 -2.49 -16.57 -1.78
C LEU A 185 -1.06 -16.94 -2.20
N GLU A 186 -0.86 -17.36 -3.45
CA GLU A 186 0.48 -17.60 -4.01
C GLU A 186 1.30 -16.31 -4.10
N ASN A 187 0.71 -15.21 -4.59
CA ASN A 187 1.37 -13.91 -4.60
C ASN A 187 1.73 -13.44 -3.19
N MET A 188 0.81 -13.60 -2.23
CA MET A 188 1.06 -13.26 -0.83
C MET A 188 2.26 -14.04 -0.29
N ARG A 189 2.30 -15.36 -0.51
CA ARG A 189 3.42 -16.24 -0.13
C ARG A 189 4.73 -15.73 -0.73
N ASP A 190 4.78 -15.51 -2.04
CA ASP A 190 6.00 -15.15 -2.75
C ASP A 190 6.53 -13.78 -2.32
N PHE A 191 5.64 -12.81 -2.14
CA PHE A 191 6.03 -11.47 -1.67
C PHE A 191 6.49 -11.47 -0.21
N LEU A 192 5.90 -12.28 0.67
CA LEU A 192 6.36 -12.40 2.07
C LEU A 192 7.72 -13.13 2.15
N GLN A 193 7.93 -14.17 1.35
CA GLN A 193 9.22 -14.86 1.25
C GLN A 193 10.34 -13.90 0.86
N MET A 194 10.07 -12.97 -0.05
CA MET A 194 11.02 -11.93 -0.44
C MET A 194 11.46 -11.05 0.75
N ILE A 195 10.59 -10.76 1.72
CA ILE A 195 10.98 -10.01 2.93
C ILE A 195 12.01 -10.78 3.74
N LEU A 196 11.84 -12.10 3.87
CA LEU A 196 12.77 -12.94 4.61
C LEU A 196 14.14 -12.99 3.94
N LEU A 197 14.19 -13.02 2.61
CA LEU A 197 15.44 -12.95 1.84
C LEU A 197 16.20 -11.62 2.01
N LEU A 198 15.52 -10.52 2.38
CA LEU A 198 16.18 -9.26 2.69
C LEU A 198 17.00 -9.31 3.99
N GLN A 199 16.77 -10.29 4.88
CA GLN A 199 17.57 -10.46 6.09
C GLN A 199 18.92 -11.11 5.82
N ASP A 200 18.98 -12.02 4.85
CA ASP A 200 20.18 -12.82 4.55
C ASP A 200 21.15 -12.11 3.60
N CYS A 201 20.81 -10.92 3.12
CA CYS A 201 21.69 -10.13 2.27
C CYS A 201 22.78 -9.47 3.14
N PRO A 202 24.08 -9.80 2.95
CA PRO A 202 25.14 -9.18 3.72
C PRO A 202 25.08 -7.66 3.53
N GLN A 203 25.00 -6.93 4.63
CA GLN A 203 25.14 -5.48 4.64
C GLN A 203 26.53 -5.17 4.07
N THR A 204 26.61 -4.78 2.79
CA THR A 204 27.88 -4.35 2.21
C THR A 204 28.38 -3.13 2.98
N PRO A 205 29.67 -3.12 3.39
CA PRO A 205 30.26 -2.06 4.20
C PRO A 205 30.25 -0.69 3.50
#